data_AF-A0A2P6FE42-F1
#
_entry.id   AF-A0A2P6FE42-F1
#
_cell.length_a   1.000
_cell.length_b   1.000
_cell.length_c   1.000
_cell.angle_alpha   90.00
_cell.angle_beta   90.00
_cell.angle_gamma   90.00
#
_symmetry.space_group_name_H-M   'P 1'
#
loop_
_entity.id
_entity.type
_entity.pdbx_description
1 polymer ?
#
loop_
_entity_poly.entity_id
_entity_poly.type
_entity_poly.pdbx_seq_one_letter_code
_entity_poly.pdbx_strand_id
1 'polypeptide(L)'
;MEIGDTIYTVLTTIWFAYMVLSIQKSKIPMTRLQPSSFNNQQKINISTWTELDEKIISITAKNTTITIGELRETIDEVILKMFHKTNINITSNDYSYQIFKNKTGEAFKNHNLNVNSFVVFIKIFSKENKLIIGMTDYIPVNLTIANYSHYLNPSKN
;
A
#
# COMPACT_ATOMS: atom_id res chain seq x y z
N MET A 1 4.92 -55.94 60.82
CA MET A 1 4.63 -54.61 60.22
C MET A 1 5.97 -53.86 60.17
N GLU A 2 6.15 -52.91 59.25
CA GLU A 2 7.31 -51.99 59.18
C GLU A 2 8.57 -52.37 58.36
N ILE A 3 8.45 -53.19 57.30
CA ILE A 3 9.50 -53.21 56.25
C ILE A 3 8.93 -52.76 54.90
N GLY A 4 7.70 -53.19 54.57
CA GLY A 4 7.01 -52.78 53.34
C GLY A 4 6.71 -51.28 53.28
N ASP A 5 6.23 -50.69 54.37
CA ASP A 5 5.88 -49.26 54.44
C ASP A 5 7.13 -48.37 54.34
N THR A 6 8.24 -48.78 54.94
CA THR A 6 9.50 -48.03 54.94
C THR A 6 10.10 -47.96 53.53
N ILE A 7 10.05 -49.07 52.77
CA ILE A 7 10.53 -49.11 51.38
C ILE A 7 9.64 -48.25 50.47
N TYR A 8 8.32 -48.31 50.66
CA TYR A 8 7.37 -47.52 49.86
C TYR A 8 7.51 -46.01 50.14
N THR A 9 7.77 -45.63 51.39
CA THR A 9 7.99 -44.23 51.78
C THR A 9 9.30 -43.69 51.23
N VAL A 10 10.37 -44.49 51.24
CA VAL A 10 11.67 -44.08 50.67
C VAL A 10 11.58 -43.95 49.15
N LEU A 11 10.94 -44.89 48.45
CA LEU A 11 10.76 -44.83 47.00
C LEU A 11 9.90 -43.62 46.54
N THR A 12 8.82 -43.33 47.26
CA THR A 12 7.97 -42.16 46.95
C THR A 12 8.70 -40.85 47.21
N THR A 13 9.48 -40.76 48.29
CA THR A 13 10.28 -39.55 48.61
C THR A 13 11.37 -39.30 47.56
N ILE A 14 12.05 -40.37 47.11
CA ILE A 14 13.05 -40.27 46.03
C ILE A 14 12.40 -39.86 44.70
N TRP A 15 11.20 -40.37 44.39
CA TRP A 15 10.48 -40.00 43.18
C TRP A 15 10.01 -38.54 43.20
N PHE A 16 9.51 -38.04 44.35
CA PHE A 16 9.17 -36.62 44.52
C PHE A 16 10.41 -35.72 44.44
N ALA A 17 11.54 -36.11 45.04
CA ALA A 17 12.78 -35.37 44.93
C ALA A 17 13.28 -35.31 43.48
N TYR A 18 13.19 -36.41 42.72
CA TYR A 18 13.56 -36.47 41.31
C TYR A 18 12.63 -35.59 40.44
N MET A 19 11.32 -35.61 40.70
CA MET A 19 10.35 -34.74 40.03
C MET A 19 10.63 -33.25 40.30
N VAL A 20 10.87 -32.86 41.55
CA VAL A 20 11.17 -31.45 41.92
C VAL A 20 12.51 -30.99 41.31
N LEU A 21 13.54 -31.84 41.29
CA LEU A 21 14.81 -31.55 40.63
C LEU A 21 14.68 -31.43 39.10
N SER A 22 13.82 -32.22 38.47
CA SER A 22 13.55 -32.13 37.03
C SER A 22 12.80 -30.84 36.65
N ILE A 23 11.93 -30.32 37.52
CA ILE A 23 11.22 -29.06 37.33
C ILE A 23 12.12 -27.83 37.57
N GLN A 24 13.11 -27.92 38.47
CA GLN A 24 14.05 -26.81 38.68
C GLN A 24 15.19 -26.76 37.65
N LYS A 25 15.58 -27.90 37.06
CA LYS A 25 16.58 -27.96 35.98
C LYS A 25 16.03 -27.62 34.59
N SER A 26 14.71 -27.49 34.42
CA SER A 26 14.11 -26.93 33.20
C SER A 26 13.96 -25.40 33.23
N LYS A 27 14.78 -24.71 34.03
CA LYS A 27 15.27 -23.37 33.64
C LYS A 27 16.20 -23.51 32.43
N ILE A 28 15.64 -23.99 31.33
CA ILE A 28 15.97 -23.43 30.03
C ILE A 28 15.78 -21.94 30.28
N PRO A 29 16.78 -21.07 30.06
CA PRO A 29 16.43 -19.67 29.91
C PRO A 29 15.27 -19.69 28.92
N MET A 30 14.17 -19.01 29.22
CA MET A 30 13.37 -18.51 28.12
C MET A 30 14.35 -17.64 27.34
N THR A 31 15.06 -18.25 26.39
CA THR A 31 15.33 -17.64 25.12
C THR A 31 13.93 -17.31 24.66
N ARG A 32 13.47 -16.13 25.08
CA ARG A 32 12.52 -15.37 24.31
C ARG A 32 13.10 -15.52 22.92
N LEU A 33 12.46 -16.36 22.10
CA LEU A 33 12.56 -16.21 20.68
C LEU A 33 12.05 -14.77 20.50
N GLN A 34 12.97 -13.80 20.60
CA GLN A 34 12.80 -12.60 19.83
C GLN A 34 12.52 -13.15 18.45
N PRO A 35 11.36 -12.88 17.84
CA PRO A 35 11.24 -13.10 16.41
C PRO A 35 12.39 -12.30 15.80
N SER A 36 13.47 -13.00 15.48
CA SER A 36 14.65 -12.49 14.80
C SER A 36 14.12 -11.94 13.49
N SER A 37 14.15 -10.61 13.40
CA SER A 37 13.65 -9.79 12.30
C SER A 37 12.20 -10.14 11.92
N PHE A 38 11.23 -9.38 12.45
CA PHE A 38 10.58 -8.37 11.61
C PHE A 38 11.08 -8.47 10.16
N ASN A 39 10.30 -9.12 9.31
CA ASN A 39 10.36 -8.92 7.88
C ASN A 39 10.19 -7.42 7.67
N ASN A 40 11.30 -6.68 7.69
CA ASN A 40 11.35 -5.29 7.28
C ASN A 40 11.14 -5.33 5.77
N GLN A 41 9.91 -5.62 5.33
CA GLN A 41 9.49 -5.25 4.01
C GLN A 41 9.75 -3.75 3.93
N GLN A 42 10.78 -3.40 3.16
CA GLN A 42 11.27 -2.05 3.07
C GLN A 42 10.11 -1.21 2.54
N LYS A 43 9.54 -0.39 3.42
CA LYS A 43 8.41 0.47 3.04
C LYS A 43 8.91 1.54 2.09
N ILE A 44 8.17 1.81 1.04
CA ILE A 44 8.51 2.83 0.06
C ILE A 44 8.02 4.18 0.57
N ASN A 45 8.92 5.14 0.67
CA ASN A 45 8.55 6.53 0.94
C ASN A 45 8.25 7.24 -0.39
N ILE A 46 7.01 7.70 -0.55
CA ILE A 46 6.55 8.39 -1.78
C ILE A 46 6.67 9.91 -1.69
N SER A 47 7.11 10.48 -0.57
CA SER A 47 7.18 11.93 -0.39
C SER A 47 8.21 12.64 -1.25
N THR A 48 9.14 11.90 -1.85
CA THR A 48 10.13 12.44 -2.80
C THR A 48 9.68 12.35 -4.25
N TRP A 49 8.54 11.73 -4.54
CA TRP A 49 8.04 11.58 -5.91
C TRP A 49 7.45 12.90 -6.39
N THR A 50 7.93 13.37 -7.54
CA THR A 50 7.59 14.68 -8.11
C THR A 50 6.96 14.59 -9.50
N GLU A 51 7.05 13.43 -10.15
CA GLU A 51 6.52 13.17 -11.48
C GLU A 51 5.93 11.76 -11.58
N LEU A 52 5.02 11.56 -12.53
CA LEU A 52 4.57 10.23 -12.95
C LEU A 52 5.51 9.68 -14.03
N ASP A 53 5.52 8.35 -14.18
CA ASP A 53 6.25 7.67 -15.25
C ASP A 53 5.85 8.17 -16.65
N GLU A 54 4.56 8.48 -16.84
CA GLU A 54 4.04 9.03 -18.07
C GLU A 54 3.86 10.55 -17.91
N LYS A 55 4.67 11.33 -18.66
CA LYS A 55 4.60 12.81 -18.66
C LYS A 55 3.36 13.36 -19.35
N ILE A 56 2.78 12.57 -20.24
CA ILE A 56 1.55 12.89 -20.97
C ILE A 56 0.70 11.62 -20.97
N ILE A 57 -0.51 11.71 -20.43
CA ILE A 57 -1.46 10.61 -20.38
C ILE A 57 -2.56 10.89 -21.41
N SER A 58 -2.74 9.95 -22.32
CA SER A 58 -3.80 10.03 -23.32
C SER A 58 -5.10 9.45 -22.76
N ILE A 59 -6.19 10.22 -22.81
CA ILE A 59 -7.51 9.79 -22.37
C ILE A 59 -8.49 9.80 -23.54
N THR A 60 -9.41 8.85 -23.55
CA THR A 60 -10.52 8.80 -24.51
C THR A 60 -11.75 9.38 -23.87
N ALA A 61 -12.27 10.48 -24.42
CA ALA A 61 -13.51 11.06 -23.94
C ALA A 61 -14.70 10.22 -24.41
N LYS A 62 -15.63 9.87 -23.51
CA LYS A 62 -16.89 9.21 -23.90
C LYS A 62 -17.97 10.23 -24.30
N ASN A 63 -17.85 11.47 -23.82
CA ASN A 63 -18.81 12.55 -24.07
C ASN A 63 -18.08 13.89 -24.28
N THR A 64 -18.80 14.99 -24.51
CA THR A 64 -18.27 16.36 -24.67
C THR A 64 -17.59 16.93 -23.42
N THR A 65 -17.63 16.18 -22.32
CA THR A 65 -17.09 16.56 -21.02
C THR A 65 -16.35 15.37 -20.44
N ILE A 66 -15.12 15.61 -19.98
CA ILE A 66 -14.33 14.64 -19.21
C ILE A 66 -14.76 14.68 -17.76
N THR A 67 -15.10 13.50 -17.25
CA THR A 67 -15.45 13.26 -15.86
C THR A 67 -14.25 12.74 -15.08
N ILE A 68 -14.30 12.89 -13.75
CA ILE A 68 -13.27 12.32 -12.87
C ILE A 68 -13.17 10.79 -13.01
N GLY A 69 -14.27 10.10 -13.35
CA GLY A 69 -14.29 8.64 -13.51
C GLY A 69 -13.41 8.18 -14.66
N GLU A 70 -13.51 8.84 -15.81
CA GLU A 70 -12.66 8.54 -16.99
C GLU A 70 -11.18 8.80 -16.70
N LEU A 71 -10.87 9.82 -15.90
CA LEU A 71 -9.49 10.10 -15.49
C LEU A 71 -8.93 9.00 -14.57
N ARG A 72 -9.74 8.52 -13.63
CA ARG A 72 -9.31 7.53 -12.63
C ARG A 72 -8.87 6.22 -13.26
N GLU A 73 -9.59 5.73 -14.27
CA GLU A 73 -9.24 4.48 -14.98
C GLU A 73 -7.81 4.54 -15.54
N THR A 74 -7.44 5.65 -16.17
CA THR A 74 -6.13 5.79 -16.82
C THR A 74 -5.03 6.12 -15.81
N ILE A 75 -5.35 6.98 -14.82
CA ILE A 75 -4.40 7.36 -13.77
C ILE A 75 -4.03 6.18 -12.87
N ASP A 76 -4.98 5.29 -12.56
CA ASP A 76 -4.73 4.08 -11.76
C ASP A 76 -3.63 3.22 -12.39
N GLU A 77 -3.71 3.00 -13.70
CA GLU A 77 -2.72 2.22 -14.45
C GLU A 77 -1.32 2.85 -14.34
N VAL A 78 -1.23 4.18 -14.51
CA VAL A 78 0.05 4.90 -14.45
C VAL A 78 0.66 4.88 -13.04
N ILE A 79 -0.16 5.04 -11.99
CA ILE A 79 0.31 4.96 -10.61
C ILE A 79 0.81 3.54 -10.29
N LEU A 80 0.10 2.49 -10.74
CA LEU A 80 0.56 1.11 -10.55
C LEU A 80 1.91 0.85 -11.23
N LYS A 81 2.10 1.35 -12.46
CA LYS A 81 3.39 1.24 -13.18
C LYS A 81 4.56 1.85 -12.38
N MET A 82 4.34 3.02 -11.77
CA MET A 82 5.36 3.63 -10.90
C MET A 82 5.75 2.73 -9.73
N PHE A 83 4.76 2.12 -9.08
CA PHE A 83 5.04 1.21 -7.97
C PHE A 83 5.74 -0.08 -8.44
N HIS A 84 5.40 -0.62 -9.61
CA HIS A 84 6.08 -1.81 -10.14
C HIS A 84 7.59 -1.61 -10.35
N LYS A 85 8.05 -0.38 -10.63
CA LYS A 85 9.50 -0.07 -10.72
C LYS A 85 10.24 -0.24 -9.40
N THR A 86 9.54 -0.20 -8.28
CA THR A 86 10.13 -0.34 -6.95
C THR A 86 10.34 -1.80 -6.52
N ASN A 87 10.04 -2.78 -7.38
CA ASN A 87 10.14 -4.21 -7.12
C ASN A 87 9.36 -4.70 -5.89
N ILE A 88 8.32 -3.97 -5.50
CA ILE A 88 7.44 -4.32 -4.38
C ILE A 88 6.04 -4.54 -4.94
N ASN A 89 5.40 -5.63 -4.48
CA ASN A 89 4.05 -5.98 -4.91
C ASN A 89 3.02 -5.06 -4.26
N ILE A 90 2.72 -3.94 -4.93
CA ILE A 90 1.72 -2.96 -4.52
C ILE A 90 0.46 -3.10 -5.37
N THR A 91 -0.68 -2.97 -4.72
CA THR A 91 -2.00 -2.98 -5.33
C THR A 91 -2.71 -1.64 -5.11
N SER A 92 -3.79 -1.38 -5.84
CA SER A 92 -4.65 -0.20 -5.63
C SER A 92 -5.27 -0.12 -4.23
N ASN A 93 -5.25 -1.22 -3.47
CA ASN A 93 -5.68 -1.25 -2.07
C ASN A 93 -4.65 -0.63 -1.11
N ASP A 94 -3.42 -0.36 -1.55
CA ASP A 94 -2.33 0.10 -0.70
C ASP A 94 -2.16 1.63 -0.68
N TYR A 95 -2.75 2.31 -1.67
CA TYR A 95 -2.75 3.77 -1.77
C TYR A 95 -4.14 4.32 -2.08
N SER A 96 -4.30 5.63 -1.87
CA SER A 96 -5.38 6.43 -2.43
C SER A 96 -4.79 7.63 -3.16
N TYR A 97 -5.58 8.29 -4.00
CA TYR A 97 -5.16 9.53 -4.61
C TYR A 97 -6.36 10.44 -4.85
N GLN A 98 -6.06 11.72 -5.03
CA GLN A 98 -7.01 12.77 -5.37
C GLN A 98 -6.51 13.54 -6.58
N ILE A 99 -7.46 13.99 -7.41
CA ILE A 99 -7.20 14.76 -8.63
C ILE A 99 -7.67 16.20 -8.39
N PHE A 100 -6.81 17.14 -8.70
CA PHE A 100 -6.99 18.56 -8.49
C PHE A 100 -6.81 19.33 -9.80
N LYS A 101 -7.47 20.47 -9.90
CA LYS A 101 -7.35 21.40 -11.03
C LYS A 101 -6.07 22.25 -10.93
N ASN A 102 -5.56 22.48 -9.73
CA ASN A 102 -4.38 23.31 -9.48
C ASN A 102 -3.59 22.84 -8.24
N LYS A 103 -2.40 23.40 -8.05
CA LYS A 103 -1.53 23.16 -6.89
C LYS A 103 -2.07 23.74 -5.58
N THR A 104 -3.12 24.57 -5.63
CA THR A 104 -3.74 25.13 -4.42
C THR A 104 -4.77 24.19 -3.80
N GLY A 105 -5.03 23.02 -4.41
CA GLY A 105 -5.94 22.02 -3.88
C GLY A 105 -7.40 22.18 -4.31
N GLU A 106 -7.69 22.95 -5.38
CA GLU A 106 -9.03 22.99 -5.95
C GLU A 106 -9.36 21.63 -6.57
N ALA A 107 -10.43 20.97 -6.07
CA ALA A 107 -10.82 19.65 -6.55
C ALA A 107 -11.18 19.68 -8.05
N PHE A 108 -10.68 18.70 -8.80
CA PHE A 108 -11.12 18.50 -10.18
C PHE A 108 -12.59 18.05 -10.18
N LYS A 109 -13.42 18.69 -11.01
CA LYS A 109 -14.81 18.31 -11.21
C LYS A 109 -14.94 17.67 -12.59
N ASN A 110 -15.23 18.51 -13.58
CA ASN A 110 -15.41 18.15 -14.96
C ASN A 110 -14.64 19.14 -15.84
N HIS A 111 -14.22 18.68 -17.01
CA HIS A 111 -13.56 19.53 -18.00
C HIS A 111 -14.31 19.43 -19.33
N ASN A 112 -14.80 20.55 -19.86
CA ASN A 112 -15.41 20.59 -21.18
C ASN A 112 -14.32 20.44 -22.24
N LEU A 113 -14.61 19.71 -23.32
CA LEU A 113 -13.68 19.49 -24.43
C LEU A 113 -13.53 20.72 -25.35
N ASN A 114 -13.20 21.88 -24.79
CA ASN A 114 -12.86 23.07 -25.56
C ASN A 114 -11.38 23.12 -25.96
N VAL A 115 -10.54 22.29 -25.33
CA VAL A 115 -9.12 22.13 -25.62
C VAL A 115 -8.76 20.66 -25.78
N ASN A 116 -7.75 20.38 -26.61
CA ASN A 116 -7.27 19.01 -26.86
C ASN A 116 -6.37 18.47 -25.73
N SER A 117 -5.96 19.32 -24.80
CA SER A 117 -5.09 18.98 -23.70
C SER A 117 -5.25 19.93 -22.52
N PHE A 118 -5.03 19.43 -21.31
CA PHE A 118 -5.07 20.22 -20.08
C PHE A 118 -4.23 19.57 -18.99
N VAL A 119 -3.90 20.33 -17.95
CA VAL A 119 -3.09 19.86 -16.82
C VAL A 119 -3.98 19.59 -15.62
N VAL A 120 -3.77 18.46 -14.96
CA VAL A 120 -4.31 18.17 -13.64
C VAL A 120 -3.18 17.93 -12.66
N PHE A 121 -3.50 17.98 -11.37
CA PHE A 121 -2.54 17.75 -10.30
C PHE A 121 -3.01 16.56 -9.48
N ILE A 122 -2.12 15.60 -9.24
CA ILE A 122 -2.43 14.38 -8.51
C ILE A 122 -1.68 14.39 -7.19
N LYS A 123 -2.37 14.02 -6.12
CA LYS A 123 -1.75 13.76 -4.83
C LYS A 123 -2.04 12.33 -4.41
N ILE A 124 -0.99 11.57 -4.14
CA ILE A 124 -1.04 10.15 -3.76
C ILE A 124 -0.77 10.06 -2.26
N PHE A 125 -1.53 9.22 -1.57
CA PHE A 125 -1.46 9.02 -0.13
C PHE A 125 -1.31 7.53 0.17
N SER A 126 -0.43 7.19 1.12
CA SER A 126 -0.39 5.83 1.67
C SER A 126 -1.66 5.54 2.47
N LYS A 127 -2.24 4.34 2.32
CA LYS A 127 -3.23 3.83 3.26
C LYS A 127 -2.51 3.20 4.47
N GLU A 128 -3.13 3.24 5.64
CA GLU A 128 -2.51 2.79 6.90
C GLU A 128 -2.06 1.31 6.86
N ASN A 129 -0.94 1.01 7.53
CA ASN A 129 -0.38 -0.35 7.68
C ASN A 129 0.00 -1.05 6.36
N LYS A 130 0.27 -0.30 5.29
CA LYS A 130 0.68 -0.82 3.99
C LYS A 130 2.17 -0.63 3.71
N LEU A 131 2.61 -1.16 2.57
CA LEU A 131 3.99 -1.13 2.05
C LEU A 131 4.48 0.27 1.65
N ILE A 132 3.63 1.29 1.78
CA ILE A 132 3.86 2.67 1.35
C ILE A 132 3.81 3.57 2.58
N ILE A 133 4.70 4.57 2.64
CA ILE A 133 4.70 5.61 3.66
C ILE A 133 4.63 6.99 2.99
N GLY A 134 3.79 7.84 3.57
CA GLY A 134 3.79 9.27 3.29
C GLY A 134 2.77 9.66 2.23
N MET A 135 2.97 10.87 1.71
CA MET A 135 2.18 11.43 0.62
C MET A 135 3.10 12.19 -0.32
N THR A 136 2.74 12.21 -1.60
CA THR A 136 3.40 13.05 -2.61
C THR A 136 3.04 14.52 -2.40
N ASP A 137 3.80 15.40 -3.05
CA ASP A 137 3.29 16.74 -3.36
C ASP A 137 2.27 16.68 -4.53
N TYR A 138 1.81 17.84 -5.01
CA TYR A 138 0.96 17.97 -6.20
C TYR A 138 1.76 17.68 -7.48
N ILE A 139 1.64 16.45 -7.97
CA ILE A 139 2.29 15.99 -9.20
C ILE A 139 1.52 16.53 -10.42
N PRO A 140 2.12 17.38 -11.27
CA PRO A 140 1.49 17.85 -12.50
C PRO A 140 1.41 16.71 -13.53
N VAL A 141 0.27 16.58 -14.19
CA VAL A 141 0.01 15.56 -15.21
C VAL A 141 -0.65 16.22 -16.40
N ASN A 142 0.00 16.13 -17.56
CA ASN A 142 -0.57 16.60 -18.81
C ASN A 142 -1.49 15.52 -19.36
N LEU A 143 -2.74 15.89 -19.64
CA LEU A 143 -3.73 15.03 -20.23
C LEU A 143 -3.98 15.45 -21.68
N THR A 144 -4.01 14.49 -22.60
CA THR A 144 -4.36 14.71 -24.01
C THR A 144 -5.59 13.91 -24.39
N ILE A 145 -6.50 14.51 -25.16
CA ILE A 145 -7.74 13.88 -25.61
C ILE A 145 -7.51 13.15 -26.94
N ALA A 146 -7.50 11.82 -26.91
CA ALA A 146 -7.16 10.99 -28.08
C ALA A 146 -8.14 11.19 -29.25
N ASN A 147 -9.44 11.33 -28.96
CA ASN A 147 -10.53 11.44 -29.92
C ASN A 147 -11.05 12.87 -30.08
N TYR A 148 -10.21 13.88 -29.81
CA TYR A 148 -10.63 15.30 -29.83
C TYR A 148 -11.23 15.73 -31.17
N SER A 149 -10.69 15.22 -32.28
CA SER A 149 -11.17 15.53 -33.64
C SER A 149 -12.65 15.21 -33.86
N HIS A 150 -13.21 14.23 -33.15
CA HIS A 150 -14.63 13.87 -33.23
C HIS A 150 -15.55 14.97 -32.67
N TYR A 151 -15.01 15.85 -31.82
CA TYR A 151 -15.75 16.93 -31.18
C TYR A 151 -15.53 18.29 -31.86
N LEU A 152 -14.55 18.40 -32.78
CA LEU A 152 -14.30 19.62 -33.57
C LEU A 152 -15.30 19.80 -34.73
N ASN A 153 -16.02 18.76 -35.14
CA ASN A 153 -16.98 18.80 -36.25
C ASN A 153 -18.37 18.28 -35.83
N PRO A 154 -19.15 19.09 -35.08
CA PRO A 154 -20.54 18.73 -34.77
C PRO A 154 -21.47 18.72 -36.01
N SER A 155 -21.01 19.15 -37.19
CA SER A 155 -21.85 19.36 -38.39
C SER A 155 -21.96 18.17 -39.35
N LYS A 156 -21.63 16.94 -38.94
CA LYS A 156 -21.89 15.73 -39.74
C LYS A 156 -22.54 14.66 -38.88
N ASN A 157 -23.81 14.87 -38.53
CA ASN A 157 -24.81 13.82 -38.29
C ASN A 157 -26.19 14.42 -38.50
#